data_AF-A0A3A8HQB4-F1
#
_entry.id   AF-A0A3A8HQB4-F1
#
_cell.length_a   1.000
_cell.length_b   1.000
_cell.length_c   1.000
_cell.angle_alpha   90.00
_cell.angle_beta   90.00
_cell.angle_gamma   90.00
#
_symmetry.space_group_name_H-M   'P 1'
#
loop_
_entity.id
_entity.type
_entity.pdbx_description
1 polymer ?
#
loop_
_entity_poly.entity_id
_entity_poly.type
_entity_poly.pdbx_seq_one_letter_code
_entity_poly.pdbx_strand_id
1 'polypeptide(L)'
;MLASCDPFLAQWYKFARSRKNARQHPLMPPDAPTLTEMFRRGVNRENGGPVFEDLGFRIGIHNGGSAYDDADLNIKCGDYSGATSNVCVLSLPRPGRGANADRVLTAPVLTDVVRSMVLAWEPDWAFATSYAYESASPKPGSAPFSLGWITYLSPQRGPVPPLPSPVRIEPVEDRGTLIILTPERFTVANPEHVALARRVRGLLASAGLMQPTSS
;
A
#
# COMPACT_ATOMS: atom_id res chain seq x y z
N MET A 1 -13.54 -1.99 6.56
CA MET A 1 -12.24 -1.88 7.25
C MET A 1 -11.56 -0.54 6.95
N LEU A 2 -11.35 -0.13 5.68
CA LEU A 2 -10.80 1.21 5.42
C LEU A 2 -11.68 2.38 5.90
N ALA A 3 -13.01 2.27 5.75
CA ALA A 3 -13.96 3.28 6.19
C ALA A 3 -13.91 3.59 7.70
N SER A 4 -13.45 2.65 8.53
CA SER A 4 -13.30 2.86 9.98
C SER A 4 -11.96 3.51 10.35
N CYS A 5 -10.97 3.49 9.46
CA CYS A 5 -9.71 4.19 9.67
C CYS A 5 -9.89 5.70 9.55
N ASP A 6 -10.66 6.14 8.54
CA ASP A 6 -10.92 7.54 8.26
C ASP A 6 -12.15 7.71 7.33
N PRO A 7 -13.07 8.68 7.59
CA PRO A 7 -14.18 8.98 6.68
C PRO A 7 -13.77 9.29 5.23
N PHE A 8 -12.53 9.75 5.01
CA PHE A 8 -11.93 9.98 3.69
C PHE A 8 -11.83 8.71 2.84
N LEU A 9 -11.81 7.54 3.48
CA LEU A 9 -11.68 6.22 2.85
C LEU A 9 -13.01 5.43 2.84
N ALA A 10 -14.13 6.10 3.11
CA ALA A 10 -15.45 5.46 3.24
C ALA A 10 -16.21 5.31 1.92
N GLN A 11 -15.85 6.08 0.88
CA GLN A 11 -16.58 6.11 -0.39
C GLN A 11 -15.63 5.82 -1.54
N TRP A 12 -16.11 5.04 -2.52
CA TRP A 12 -15.32 4.60 -3.66
C TRP A 12 -16.17 4.60 -4.93
N TYR A 13 -15.54 4.95 -6.05
CA TYR A 13 -16.17 5.10 -7.36
C TYR A 13 -15.28 4.47 -8.44
N LYS A 14 -15.90 4.10 -9.57
CA LYS A 14 -15.14 3.74 -10.78
C LYS A 14 -14.40 4.95 -11.34
N PHE A 15 -13.19 4.74 -11.86
CA PHE A 15 -12.51 5.78 -12.63
C PHE A 15 -13.35 6.21 -13.82
N ALA A 16 -13.46 7.53 -14.02
CA ALA A 16 -14.16 8.12 -15.14
C ALA A 16 -13.45 9.38 -15.63
N ARG A 17 -13.83 9.86 -16.82
CA ARG A 17 -13.25 11.06 -17.45
C ARG A 17 -13.44 12.34 -16.63
N SER A 18 -14.36 12.36 -15.67
CA SER A 18 -14.57 13.48 -14.76
C SER A 18 -15.14 13.01 -13.42
N ARG A 19 -14.95 13.82 -12.37
CA ARG A 19 -15.53 13.56 -11.03
C ARG A 19 -17.06 13.44 -11.06
N LYS A 20 -17.72 14.27 -11.88
CA LYS A 20 -19.19 14.23 -12.02
C LYS A 20 -19.64 12.88 -12.60
N ASN A 21 -18.91 12.37 -13.59
CA ASN A 21 -19.21 11.06 -14.20
C ASN A 21 -18.88 9.92 -13.22
N ALA A 22 -17.74 9.97 -12.54
CA ALA A 22 -17.37 8.96 -11.54
C ALA A 22 -18.44 8.78 -10.45
N ARG A 23 -19.01 9.88 -9.96
CA ARG A 23 -20.08 9.86 -8.94
C ARG A 23 -21.37 9.16 -9.39
N GLN A 24 -21.55 8.92 -10.69
CA GLN A 24 -22.66 8.13 -11.23
C GLN A 24 -22.42 6.62 -11.09
N HIS A 25 -21.23 6.21 -10.67
CA HIS A 25 -20.81 4.82 -10.55
C HIS A 25 -20.21 4.53 -9.17
N PRO A 26 -21.00 4.69 -8.07
CA PRO A 26 -20.55 4.34 -6.73
C PRO A 26 -20.30 2.83 -6.62
N LEU A 27 -19.33 2.47 -5.76
CA LEU A 27 -18.94 1.09 -5.46
C LEU A 27 -19.21 0.71 -3.99
N MET A 28 -19.99 1.54 -3.29
CA MET A 28 -20.35 1.32 -1.89
C MET A 28 -21.89 1.23 -1.76
N PRO A 29 -22.44 0.21 -1.08
CA PRO A 29 -21.72 -0.97 -0.56
C PRO A 29 -21.12 -1.82 -1.71
N PRO A 30 -20.03 -2.59 -1.44
CA PRO A 30 -19.39 -3.40 -2.45
C PRO A 30 -20.33 -4.52 -2.92
N ASP A 31 -20.41 -4.70 -4.23
CA ASP A 31 -21.25 -5.71 -4.89
C ASP A 31 -20.37 -6.66 -5.72
N ALA A 32 -20.45 -7.96 -5.43
CA ALA A 32 -19.59 -8.95 -6.05
C ALA A 32 -19.74 -9.00 -7.58
N PRO A 33 -20.96 -9.09 -8.17
CA PRO A 33 -21.14 -9.00 -9.62
C PRO A 33 -20.48 -7.78 -10.27
N THR A 34 -20.63 -6.60 -9.66
CA THR A 34 -20.03 -5.36 -10.15
C THR A 34 -18.50 -5.41 -10.12
N LEU A 35 -17.92 -5.90 -9.02
CA LEU A 35 -16.46 -6.05 -8.88
C LEU A 35 -15.93 -7.15 -9.82
N THR A 36 -16.63 -8.27 -9.97
CA THR A 36 -16.28 -9.33 -10.92
C THR A 36 -16.22 -8.80 -12.35
N GLU A 37 -17.20 -7.99 -12.76
CA GLU A 37 -17.20 -7.39 -14.08
C GLU A 37 -16.04 -6.39 -14.26
N MET A 38 -15.67 -5.66 -13.20
CA MET A 38 -14.48 -4.80 -13.23
C MET A 38 -13.20 -5.62 -13.46
N PHE A 39 -13.03 -6.75 -12.77
CA PHE A 39 -11.88 -7.64 -12.99
C PHE A 39 -11.88 -8.23 -14.40
N ARG A 40 -13.03 -8.72 -14.91
CA ARG A 40 -13.15 -9.24 -16.28
C ARG A 40 -12.74 -8.23 -17.35
N ARG A 41 -13.02 -6.93 -17.12
CA ARG A 41 -12.60 -5.84 -18.02
C ARG A 41 -11.14 -5.44 -17.82
N GLY A 42 -10.59 -5.65 -16.64
CA GLY A 42 -9.22 -5.32 -16.25
C GLY A 42 -8.14 -6.24 -16.80
N VAL A 43 -8.40 -6.98 -17.88
CA VAL A 43 -7.44 -7.92 -18.48
C VAL A 43 -6.53 -7.23 -19.50
N ASN A 44 -5.29 -7.69 -19.59
CA ASN A 44 -4.34 -7.23 -20.62
C ASN A 44 -4.63 -7.95 -21.94
N ARG A 45 -4.63 -7.22 -23.06
CA ARG A 45 -4.81 -7.77 -24.41
C ARG A 45 -4.13 -6.90 -25.45
N GLU A 46 -3.73 -7.47 -26.57
CA GLU A 46 -3.38 -6.71 -27.77
C GLU A 46 -4.64 -6.03 -28.33
N ASN A 47 -4.50 -4.93 -29.06
CA ASN A 47 -5.63 -4.21 -29.66
C ASN A 47 -6.45 -5.13 -30.59
N GLY A 48 -7.63 -5.56 -30.11
CA GLY A 48 -8.50 -6.51 -30.81
C GLY A 48 -8.04 -7.98 -30.74
N GLY A 49 -6.93 -8.27 -30.06
CA GLY A 49 -6.36 -9.60 -29.91
C GLY A 49 -6.82 -10.36 -28.66
N PRO A 50 -6.30 -11.57 -28.44
CA PRO A 50 -6.61 -12.39 -27.28
C PRO A 50 -6.11 -11.78 -25.98
N VAL A 51 -6.63 -12.28 -24.86
CA VAL A 51 -6.20 -11.89 -23.51
C VAL A 51 -4.87 -12.56 -23.18
N PHE A 52 -3.96 -11.80 -22.58
CA PHE A 52 -2.75 -12.31 -21.93
C PHE A 52 -3.10 -12.77 -20.52
N GLU A 53 -3.49 -14.05 -20.38
CA GLU A 53 -3.95 -14.62 -19.11
C GLU A 53 -2.86 -14.60 -18.03
N ASP A 54 -1.60 -14.76 -18.43
CA ASP A 54 -0.42 -14.77 -17.57
C ASP A 54 -0.11 -13.43 -16.90
N LEU A 55 -0.57 -12.32 -17.48
CA LEU A 55 -0.43 -10.98 -16.90
C LEU A 55 -1.51 -10.64 -15.87
N GLY A 56 -2.50 -11.51 -15.68
CA GLY A 56 -3.57 -11.37 -14.70
C GLY A 56 -4.50 -10.18 -14.95
N PHE A 57 -5.02 -9.63 -13.85
CA PHE A 57 -6.01 -8.56 -13.83
C PHE A 57 -5.48 -7.29 -13.19
N ARG A 58 -5.98 -6.14 -13.66
CA ARG A 58 -5.73 -4.82 -13.09
C ARG A 58 -7.02 -4.02 -12.98
N ILE A 59 -7.32 -3.56 -11.77
CA ILE A 59 -8.43 -2.64 -11.53
C ILE A 59 -7.97 -1.43 -10.71
N GLY A 60 -8.72 -0.35 -10.84
CA GLY A 60 -8.50 0.87 -10.10
C GLY A 60 -9.82 1.53 -9.72
N ILE A 61 -9.88 2.07 -8.50
CA ILE A 61 -11.01 2.80 -7.96
C ILE A 61 -10.51 4.05 -7.23
N HIS A 62 -11.35 5.07 -7.13
CA HIS A 62 -10.98 6.32 -6.47
C HIS A 62 -12.06 6.81 -5.51
N ASN A 63 -11.68 7.61 -4.51
CA ASN A 63 -12.62 8.07 -3.48
C ASN A 63 -13.47 9.30 -3.89
N GLY A 64 -13.35 9.77 -5.13
CA GLY A 64 -14.08 10.95 -5.62
C GLY A 64 -13.50 12.29 -5.17
N GLY A 65 -12.33 12.28 -4.53
CA GLY A 65 -11.55 13.46 -4.13
C GLY A 65 -11.05 14.29 -5.31
N SER A 66 -10.27 15.33 -5.04
CA SER A 66 -9.78 16.24 -6.07
C SER A 66 -8.28 16.47 -6.01
N ALA A 67 -7.62 16.33 -7.16
CA ALA A 67 -6.25 16.77 -7.47
C ALA A 67 -5.17 16.28 -6.49
N TYR A 68 -5.05 16.91 -5.33
CA TYR A 68 -4.06 16.58 -4.28
C TYR A 68 -4.72 16.04 -3.00
N ASP A 69 -6.04 15.96 -2.99
CA ASP A 69 -6.90 15.52 -1.90
C ASP A 69 -7.82 14.38 -2.36
N ASP A 70 -7.21 13.32 -2.87
CA ASP A 70 -7.85 12.09 -3.30
C ASP A 70 -7.13 10.86 -2.74
N ALA A 71 -7.83 9.72 -2.81
CA ALA A 71 -7.25 8.41 -2.62
C ALA A 71 -7.66 7.51 -3.78
N ASP A 72 -6.69 6.72 -4.25
CA ASP A 72 -6.86 5.75 -5.31
C ASP A 72 -6.41 4.38 -4.82
N LEU A 73 -7.24 3.36 -4.99
CA LEU A 73 -6.87 1.98 -4.75
C LEU A 73 -6.65 1.29 -6.09
N ASN A 74 -5.43 0.83 -6.33
CA ASN A 74 -5.04 0.10 -7.53
C ASN A 74 -4.66 -1.32 -7.16
N ILE A 75 -5.26 -2.29 -7.83
CA ILE A 75 -5.02 -3.72 -7.57
C ILE A 75 -4.52 -4.34 -8.86
N LYS A 76 -3.40 -5.05 -8.78
CA LYS A 76 -2.94 -6.01 -9.78
C LYS A 76 -2.88 -7.39 -9.14
N CYS A 77 -3.53 -8.38 -9.74
CA CYS A 77 -3.62 -9.72 -9.19
C CYS A 77 -3.66 -10.82 -10.27
N GLY A 78 -3.34 -12.06 -9.91
CA GLY A 78 -3.39 -13.20 -10.81
C GLY A 78 -2.27 -13.24 -11.85
N ASP A 79 -1.21 -12.42 -11.71
CA ASP A 79 -0.02 -12.54 -12.55
C ASP A 79 0.76 -13.80 -12.15
N TYR A 80 1.04 -14.65 -13.13
CA TYR A 80 1.89 -15.84 -13.02
C TYR A 80 2.94 -15.91 -14.14
N SER A 81 3.11 -14.83 -14.91
CA SER A 81 4.15 -14.70 -15.94
C SER A 81 5.55 -14.54 -15.34
N GLY A 82 5.64 -14.12 -14.08
CA GLY A 82 6.89 -13.74 -13.42
C GLY A 82 7.41 -12.35 -13.80
N ALA A 83 6.71 -11.62 -14.69
CA ALA A 83 7.13 -10.29 -15.13
C ALA A 83 6.92 -9.22 -14.04
N THR A 84 5.89 -9.36 -13.20
CA THR A 84 5.61 -8.41 -12.12
C THR A 84 4.95 -9.08 -10.92
N SER A 85 5.02 -8.43 -9.75
CA SER A 85 4.33 -8.89 -8.55
C SER A 85 2.85 -8.52 -8.53
N ASN A 86 2.05 -9.35 -7.89
CA ASN A 86 0.71 -8.99 -7.46
C ASN A 86 0.80 -7.91 -6.37
N VAL A 87 0.05 -6.82 -6.52
CA VAL A 87 0.15 -5.64 -5.65
C VAL A 87 -1.21 -4.99 -5.41
N CYS A 88 -1.38 -4.45 -4.21
CA CYS A 88 -2.53 -3.64 -3.81
C CYS A 88 -2.00 -2.32 -3.26
N VAL A 89 -2.17 -1.23 -4.00
CA VAL A 89 -1.58 0.08 -3.71
C VAL A 89 -2.67 1.09 -3.43
N LEU A 90 -2.62 1.69 -2.25
CA LEU A 90 -3.46 2.82 -1.86
C LEU A 90 -2.66 4.12 -1.92
N SER A 91 -2.96 4.96 -2.90
CA SER A 91 -2.48 6.34 -2.96
C SER A 91 -3.29 7.19 -1.99
N LEU A 92 -2.62 8.08 -1.27
CA LEU A 92 -3.21 8.99 -0.28
C LEU A 92 -2.93 10.46 -0.65
N PRO A 93 -3.64 11.42 -0.02
CA PRO A 93 -3.47 12.85 -0.30
C PRO A 93 -2.03 13.32 -0.16
N ARG A 94 -1.66 14.35 -0.93
CA ARG A 94 -0.31 14.89 -0.86
C ARG A 94 -0.15 15.81 0.36
N PRO A 95 0.89 15.63 1.19
CA PRO A 95 1.18 16.52 2.30
C PRO A 95 1.23 17.99 1.87
N GLY A 96 0.62 18.88 2.67
CA GLY A 96 0.63 20.33 2.44
C GLY A 96 -0.19 20.81 1.24
N ARG A 97 -0.93 19.93 0.55
CA ARG A 97 -1.82 20.31 -0.57
C ARG A 97 -3.25 19.80 -0.42
N GLY A 98 -3.45 18.62 0.16
CA GLY A 98 -4.77 18.09 0.43
C GLY A 98 -5.34 18.59 1.77
N ALA A 99 -6.60 19.02 1.78
CA ALA A 99 -7.27 19.47 3.00
C ALA A 99 -7.39 18.34 4.06
N ASN A 100 -7.41 17.09 3.62
CA ASN A 100 -7.46 15.92 4.50
C ASN A 100 -6.08 15.33 4.80
N ALA A 101 -5.02 15.81 4.14
CA ALA A 101 -3.69 15.22 4.25
C ALA A 101 -3.19 15.18 5.70
N ASP A 102 -3.39 16.24 6.49
CA ASP A 102 -2.87 16.25 7.85
C ASP A 102 -3.58 15.27 8.78
N ARG A 103 -4.86 15.06 8.54
CA ARG A 103 -5.72 14.14 9.28
C ARG A 103 -5.43 12.68 8.93
N VAL A 104 -5.27 12.41 7.64
CA VAL A 104 -5.05 11.04 7.11
C VAL A 104 -3.59 10.58 7.29
N LEU A 105 -2.61 11.47 7.16
CA LEU A 105 -1.19 11.13 7.20
C LEU A 105 -0.62 11.22 8.63
N THR A 106 -1.16 10.38 9.50
CA THR A 106 -0.73 10.20 10.90
C THR A 106 -0.35 8.75 11.16
N ALA A 107 0.51 8.48 12.15
CA ALA A 107 0.90 7.10 12.47
C ALA A 107 -0.31 6.20 12.80
N PRO A 108 -1.30 6.63 13.63
CA PRO A 108 -2.45 5.78 13.94
C PRO A 108 -3.28 5.43 12.71
N VAL A 109 -3.63 6.42 11.88
CA VAL A 109 -4.45 6.19 10.68
C VAL A 109 -3.73 5.29 9.69
N LEU A 110 -2.44 5.55 9.41
CA LEU A 110 -1.69 4.71 8.47
C LEU A 110 -1.45 3.29 9.01
N THR A 111 -1.29 3.13 10.33
CA THR A 111 -1.19 1.82 10.97
C THR A 111 -2.48 1.02 10.75
N ASP A 112 -3.64 1.62 10.99
CA ASP A 112 -4.94 0.96 10.80
C ASP A 112 -5.28 0.70 9.33
N VAL A 113 -4.85 1.59 8.43
CA VAL A 113 -4.97 1.39 6.98
C VAL A 113 -4.14 0.19 6.53
N VAL A 114 -2.85 0.14 6.90
CA VAL A 114 -1.97 -0.99 6.54
C VAL A 114 -2.50 -2.28 7.15
N ARG A 115 -2.91 -2.27 8.44
CA ARG A 115 -3.55 -3.42 9.10
C ARG A 115 -4.78 -3.90 8.33
N SER A 116 -5.67 -2.98 7.94
CA SER A 116 -6.87 -3.30 7.17
C SER A 116 -6.56 -3.93 5.81
N MET A 117 -5.53 -3.41 5.12
CA MET A 117 -5.09 -3.96 3.83
C MET A 117 -4.46 -5.35 4.02
N VAL A 118 -3.66 -5.55 5.06
CA VAL A 118 -3.06 -6.86 5.39
C VAL A 118 -4.13 -7.91 5.65
N LEU A 119 -5.15 -7.59 6.46
CA LEU A 119 -6.22 -8.53 6.79
C LEU A 119 -7.10 -8.88 5.57
N ALA A 120 -7.22 -7.97 4.60
CA ALA A 120 -8.01 -8.19 3.40
C ALA A 120 -7.24 -8.87 2.25
N TRP A 121 -5.91 -8.69 2.19
CA TRP A 121 -5.08 -9.10 1.05
C TRP A 121 -4.09 -10.22 1.37
N GLU A 122 -3.73 -10.41 2.65
CA GLU A 122 -2.75 -11.40 3.11
C GLU A 122 -1.40 -11.33 2.36
N PRO A 123 -0.74 -10.15 2.27
CA PRO A 123 0.52 -10.04 1.55
C PRO A 123 1.70 -10.72 2.28
N ASP A 124 2.79 -10.95 1.54
CA ASP A 124 4.09 -11.28 2.15
C ASP A 124 4.74 -10.10 2.89
N TRP A 125 4.43 -8.89 2.44
CA TRP A 125 4.92 -7.63 2.98
C TRP A 125 4.01 -6.47 2.55
N ALA A 126 3.98 -5.40 3.35
CA ALA A 126 3.32 -4.15 2.98
C ALA A 126 4.07 -2.98 3.60
N PHE A 127 3.99 -1.80 3.01
CA PHE A 127 4.57 -0.60 3.60
C PHE A 127 3.80 0.66 3.24
N ALA A 128 3.79 1.64 4.16
CA ALA A 128 3.34 3.00 3.92
C ALA A 128 4.56 3.93 3.84
N THR A 129 4.71 4.66 2.74
CA THR A 129 5.87 5.52 2.50
C THR A 129 5.48 6.74 1.65
N SER A 130 6.45 7.60 1.36
CA SER A 130 6.31 8.72 0.44
C SER A 130 7.23 8.56 -0.77
N TYR A 131 6.78 9.04 -1.92
CA TYR A 131 7.60 9.09 -3.14
C TYR A 131 8.93 9.81 -2.92
N ALA A 132 8.91 10.89 -2.13
CA ALA A 132 10.10 11.68 -1.82
C ALA A 132 11.14 10.85 -1.04
N TYR A 133 10.70 10.02 -0.08
CA TYR A 133 11.59 9.13 0.64
C TYR A 133 12.12 8.00 -0.25
N GLU A 134 11.26 7.32 -1.01
CA GLU A 134 11.70 6.23 -1.91
C GLU A 134 12.68 6.71 -2.98
N SER A 135 12.47 7.93 -3.49
CA SER A 135 13.38 8.54 -4.47
C SER A 135 14.75 8.89 -3.87
N ALA A 136 14.78 9.36 -2.62
CA ALA A 136 16.01 9.75 -1.94
C ALA A 136 16.77 8.56 -1.30
N SER A 137 16.07 7.46 -1.03
CA SER A 137 16.60 6.25 -0.40
C SER A 137 16.18 5.03 -1.21
N PRO A 138 16.66 4.90 -2.46
CA PRO A 138 16.28 3.80 -3.32
C PRO A 138 16.69 2.47 -2.67
N LYS A 139 15.76 1.51 -2.69
CA LYS A 139 16.07 0.14 -2.29
C LYS A 139 17.16 -0.44 -3.23
N PRO A 140 18.06 -1.30 -2.74
CA PRO A 140 18.92 -2.09 -3.60
C PRO A 140 18.10 -2.85 -4.65
N GLY A 141 18.64 -3.03 -5.86
CA GLY A 141 17.92 -3.71 -6.94
C GLY A 141 17.46 -5.13 -6.61
N SER A 142 18.15 -5.81 -5.69
CA SER A 142 17.78 -7.15 -5.21
C SER A 142 16.72 -7.17 -4.10
N ALA A 143 16.41 -6.03 -3.48
CA ALA A 143 15.43 -5.98 -2.40
C ALA A 143 14.00 -6.05 -2.97
N PRO A 144 13.12 -6.93 -2.45
CA PRO A 144 11.75 -7.04 -2.95
C PRO A 144 10.93 -5.77 -2.65
N PHE A 145 11.15 -5.12 -1.50
CA PHE A 145 10.40 -3.94 -1.06
C PHE A 145 11.26 -2.89 -0.35
N SER A 146 10.68 -1.70 -0.16
CA SER A 146 11.25 -0.57 0.58
C SER A 146 10.80 -0.63 2.05
N LEU A 147 11.66 -0.22 3.00
CA LEU A 147 11.21 0.03 4.37
C LEU A 147 10.44 1.34 4.39
N GLY A 148 9.16 1.33 4.76
CA GLY A 148 8.33 2.52 4.91
C GLY A 148 8.30 3.04 6.34
N TRP A 149 7.52 4.10 6.56
CA TRP A 149 7.19 4.58 7.91
C TRP A 149 6.50 3.49 8.72
N ILE A 150 5.52 2.83 8.10
CA ILE A 150 4.86 1.63 8.60
C ILE A 150 5.26 0.50 7.67
N THR A 151 5.73 -0.63 8.19
CA THR A 151 6.09 -1.81 7.41
C THR A 151 5.53 -3.06 8.06
N TYR A 152 4.84 -3.90 7.30
CA TYR A 152 4.36 -5.20 7.72
C TYR A 152 5.21 -6.30 7.10
N LEU A 153 5.46 -7.36 7.87
CA LEU A 153 6.12 -8.59 7.44
C LEU A 153 5.26 -9.80 7.84
N SER A 154 5.00 -10.70 6.88
CA SER A 154 4.33 -11.98 7.15
C SER A 154 5.20 -12.91 8.00
N PRO A 155 4.63 -13.94 8.65
CA PRO A 155 5.36 -14.81 9.57
C PRO A 155 6.38 -15.68 8.82
N GLN A 156 6.14 -15.92 7.52
CA GLN A 156 7.03 -16.65 6.63
C GLN A 156 8.39 -15.98 6.46
N ARG A 157 8.48 -14.67 6.71
CA ARG A 157 9.76 -13.94 6.67
C ARG A 157 10.62 -14.19 7.90
N GLY A 158 10.03 -14.66 9.00
CA GLY A 158 10.71 -14.88 10.26
C GLY A 158 10.46 -13.78 11.31
N PRO A 159 10.96 -13.97 12.55
CA PRO A 159 10.70 -13.07 13.66
C PRO A 159 11.45 -11.74 13.51
N VAL A 160 10.80 -10.65 13.88
CA VAL A 160 11.41 -9.31 13.91
C VAL A 160 12.40 -9.23 15.08
N PRO A 161 13.68 -8.86 14.85
CA PRO A 161 14.65 -8.69 15.94
C PRO A 161 14.30 -7.47 16.81
N PRO A 162 14.90 -7.33 18.00
CA PRO A 162 14.78 -6.09 18.77
C PRO A 162 15.20 -4.86 17.95
N LEU A 163 14.33 -3.84 17.92
CA LEU A 163 14.55 -2.59 17.19
C LEU A 163 14.77 -1.41 18.17
N PRO A 164 15.52 -0.37 17.77
CA PRO A 164 15.77 0.78 18.65
C PRO A 164 14.50 1.60 18.90
N SER A 165 14.44 2.29 20.03
CA SER A 165 13.51 3.41 20.21
C SER A 165 13.71 4.48 19.11
N PRO A 166 12.65 5.14 18.62
CA PRO A 166 11.23 5.06 19.03
C PRO A 166 10.40 3.99 18.30
N VAL A 167 11.04 3.01 17.65
CA VAL A 167 10.34 2.02 16.83
C VAL A 167 9.39 1.19 17.68
N ARG A 168 8.15 1.06 17.22
CA ARG A 168 7.15 0.18 17.81
C ARG A 168 6.94 -1.04 16.94
N ILE A 169 6.76 -2.18 17.59
CA ILE A 169 6.46 -3.47 16.95
C ILE A 169 5.08 -3.90 17.46
N GLU A 170 4.14 -4.11 16.54
CA GLU A 170 2.77 -4.49 16.87
C GLU A 170 2.36 -5.76 16.10
N PRO A 171 1.71 -6.75 16.73
CA PRO A 171 1.17 -7.89 15.99
C PRO A 171 -0.03 -7.47 15.12
N VAL A 172 -0.23 -8.20 14.02
CA VAL A 172 -1.45 -8.17 13.20
C VAL A 172 -2.10 -9.54 13.31
N GLU A 173 -2.85 -9.75 14.39
CA GLU A 173 -3.47 -11.04 14.71
C GLU A 173 -2.43 -12.18 14.60
N ASP A 174 -2.76 -13.26 13.91
CA ASP A 174 -1.85 -14.36 13.53
C ASP A 174 -1.17 -14.13 12.18
N ARG A 175 -1.42 -12.99 11.52
CA ARG A 175 -0.94 -12.69 10.17
C ARG A 175 0.48 -12.17 10.12
N GLY A 176 1.03 -11.61 11.20
CA GLY A 176 2.43 -11.17 11.20
C GLY A 176 2.66 -9.94 12.05
N THR A 177 3.62 -9.10 11.65
CA THR A 177 4.13 -8.00 12.48
C THR A 177 4.19 -6.69 11.73
N LEU A 178 3.69 -5.62 12.35
CA LEU A 178 3.88 -4.22 11.96
C LEU A 178 5.08 -3.62 12.68
N ILE A 179 5.87 -2.85 11.95
CA ILE A 179 6.99 -2.05 12.40
C ILE A 179 6.65 -0.60 12.11
N ILE A 180 6.62 0.23 13.14
CA ILE A 180 6.25 1.66 13.07
C ILE A 180 7.47 2.46 13.48
N LEU A 181 8.08 3.19 12.55
CA LEU A 181 9.38 3.83 12.81
C LEU A 181 9.30 4.95 13.85
N THR A 182 8.30 5.83 13.73
CA THR A 182 8.16 7.05 14.54
C THR A 182 6.67 7.32 14.83
N PRO A 183 6.30 7.89 15.99
CA PRO A 183 4.93 8.32 16.25
C PRO A 183 4.53 9.58 15.46
N GLU A 184 5.46 10.51 15.26
CA GLU A 184 5.32 11.70 14.44
C GLU A 184 5.49 11.39 12.95
N ARG A 185 5.00 12.31 12.10
CA ARG A 185 5.04 12.16 10.65
C ARG A 185 6.46 11.92 10.13
N PHE A 186 6.69 10.72 9.61
CA PHE A 186 7.93 10.40 8.91
C PHE A 186 8.08 11.24 7.65
N THR A 187 9.26 11.81 7.47
CA THR A 187 9.58 12.71 6.35
C THR A 187 11.05 12.59 6.01
N VAL A 188 11.34 12.61 4.71
CA VAL A 188 12.71 12.60 4.17
C VAL A 188 13.49 13.88 4.56
N ALA A 189 12.79 14.96 4.88
CA ALA A 189 13.40 16.22 5.29
C ALA A 189 13.99 16.18 6.70
N ASN A 190 13.58 15.22 7.55
CA ASN A 190 14.17 15.05 8.87
C ASN A 190 15.33 14.02 8.77
N PRO A 191 16.59 14.44 8.97
CA PRO A 191 17.74 13.53 8.90
C PRO A 191 17.69 12.42 9.95
N GLU A 192 17.06 12.64 11.11
CA GLU A 192 16.92 11.63 12.16
C GLU A 192 15.98 10.50 11.71
N HIS A 193 14.88 10.83 11.04
CA HIS A 193 13.97 9.85 10.45
C HIS A 193 14.71 8.97 9.43
N VAL A 194 15.48 9.58 8.53
CA VAL A 194 16.24 8.85 7.50
C VAL A 194 17.32 7.97 8.13
N ALA A 195 18.04 8.47 9.14
CA ALA A 195 19.05 7.69 9.86
C ALA A 195 18.44 6.50 10.60
N LEU A 196 17.30 6.69 11.27
CA LEU A 196 16.56 5.63 11.94
C LEU A 196 16.11 4.55 10.96
N ALA A 197 15.48 4.96 9.85
CA ALA A 197 15.03 4.03 8.81
C ALA A 197 16.21 3.21 8.24
N ARG A 198 17.36 3.85 8.00
CA ARG A 198 18.56 3.15 7.54
C ARG A 198 19.06 2.13 8.55
N ARG A 199 19.10 2.51 9.84
CA ARG A 199 19.52 1.62 10.93
C ARG A 199 18.59 0.42 11.07
N VAL A 200 17.27 0.65 11.08
CA VAL A 200 16.26 -0.41 11.15
C VAL A 200 16.35 -1.33 9.95
N ARG A 201 16.47 -0.77 8.73
CA ARG A 201 16.65 -1.56 7.51
C ARG A 201 17.88 -2.46 7.60
N GLY A 202 19.00 -1.95 8.12
CA GLY A 202 20.23 -2.72 8.34
C GLY A 202 19.98 -3.92 9.26
N LEU A 203 19.31 -3.70 10.40
CA LEU A 203 18.98 -4.77 11.36
C LEU A 203 18.06 -5.83 10.74
N LEU A 204 17.02 -5.43 10.01
CA LEU A 204 16.11 -6.36 9.33
C LEU A 204 16.84 -7.15 8.23
N ALA A 205 17.74 -6.50 7.49
CA ALA A 205 18.54 -7.16 6.46
C ALA A 205 19.53 -8.17 7.05
N SER A 206 20.23 -7.81 8.14
CA SER A 206 21.11 -8.73 8.88
C SER A 206 20.37 -9.93 9.47
N ALA A 207 19.07 -9.77 9.79
CA ALA A 207 18.20 -10.86 10.20
C ALA A 207 17.57 -11.65 9.04
N GLY A 208 17.91 -11.33 7.77
CA GLY A 208 17.39 -12.03 6.59
C GLY A 208 15.99 -11.64 6.15
N LEU A 209 15.32 -10.70 6.84
CA LEU A 209 13.91 -10.38 6.63
C LEU A 209 13.62 -9.58 5.35
N MET A 210 14.67 -8.98 4.76
CA MET A 210 14.59 -8.10 3.58
C MET A 210 14.93 -8.81 2.26
N GLN A 211 15.05 -10.14 2.25
CA GLN A 211 15.35 -10.92 1.05
C GLN A 211 14.09 -11.25 0.25
N PRO A 212 14.20 -11.51 -1.07
CA PRO A 212 13.14 -12.13 -1.83
C PRO A 212 12.69 -13.43 -1.17
N THR A 213 11.38 -13.63 -1.05
CA THR A 213 10.83 -14.94 -0.68
C THR A 213 10.95 -15.83 -1.91
N SER A 214 11.43 -17.06 -1.74
CA SER A 214 11.35 -18.06 -2.80
C SER A 214 9.89 -18.42 -2.99
N SER A 215 9.31 -18.00 -4.11
CA SER A 215 8.00 -18.46 -4.57
C SER A 215 8.03 -19.93 -4.96
#